data_AF-A0A661I2T5-F1
#
_entry.id   AF-A0A661I2T5-F1
#
_cell.length_a   1.000
_cell.length_b   1.000
_cell.length_c   1.000
_cell.angle_alpha   90.00
_cell.angle_beta   90.00
_cell.angle_gamma   90.00
#
_symmetry.space_group_name_H-M   'P 1'
#
loop_
_entity.id
_entity.type
_entity.pdbx_description
1 polymer ?
#
loop_
_entity_poly.entity_id
_entity_poly.type
_entity_poly.pdbx_seq_one_letter_code
_entity_poly.pdbx_strand_id
1 'polypeptide(L)'
;KKDQKVKKQQQVFAAKEGLERAGNDKELFSKILKKFLSEYNDSNILFNHFTEEDKFDEAQQYASELKGVLAKIGAYRFSYLLSLIEKAFAVNNRAYIEKYMAIYEVELTRTQDAIENFLVYLEQNTH
;
A
#
# COMPACT_ATOMS: atom_id res chain seq x y z
N LYS A 1 3.71 -15.23 -18.97
CA LYS A 1 3.88 -13.82 -18.51
C LYS A 1 2.58 -13.19 -17.97
N LYS A 2 1.39 -13.44 -18.56
CA LYS A 2 0.10 -12.92 -18.06
C LYS A 2 -0.29 -13.49 -16.69
N ASP A 3 -0.14 -14.80 -16.47
CA ASP A 3 -0.60 -15.48 -15.24
C ASP A 3 0.21 -15.11 -13.97
N GLN A 4 1.51 -14.85 -14.11
CA GLN A 4 2.34 -14.38 -12.99
C GLN A 4 1.96 -12.96 -12.54
N LYS A 5 1.55 -12.10 -13.49
CA LYS A 5 1.16 -10.72 -13.18
C LYS A 5 -0.16 -10.69 -12.39
N VAL A 6 -1.10 -11.58 -12.73
CA VAL A 6 -2.38 -11.74 -12.02
C VAL A 6 -2.18 -12.28 -10.61
N LYS A 7 -1.33 -13.31 -10.42
CA LYS A 7 -1.02 -13.84 -9.08
C LYS A 7 -0.41 -12.80 -8.15
N LYS A 8 0.46 -11.92 -8.68
CA LYS A 8 1.15 -10.89 -7.90
C LYS A 8 0.20 -9.79 -7.39
N GLN A 9 -0.81 -9.41 -8.19
CA GLN A 9 -1.83 -8.42 -7.82
C GLN A 9 -2.81 -8.91 -6.74
N GLN A 10 -2.81 -10.20 -6.42
CA GLN A 10 -3.67 -10.78 -5.37
C GLN A 10 -2.96 -10.92 -4.02
N GLN A 11 -1.63 -10.77 -3.99
CA GLN A 11 -0.84 -10.89 -2.78
C GLN A 11 -0.98 -9.64 -1.92
N VAL A 12 -1.54 -9.81 -0.73
CA VAL A 12 -1.65 -8.76 0.29
C VAL A 12 -0.26 -8.29 0.71
N PHE A 13 0.64 -9.22 1.01
CA PHE A 13 2.00 -8.92 1.43
C PHE A 13 2.97 -10.05 1.04
N ALA A 14 3.97 -9.73 0.22
CA ALA A 14 5.00 -10.65 -0.25
C ALA A 14 6.34 -10.37 0.48
N ALA A 15 6.39 -10.71 1.77
CA ALA A 15 7.48 -10.37 2.68
C ALA A 15 8.88 -10.74 2.15
N LYS A 16 9.01 -11.92 1.53
CA LYS A 16 10.28 -12.38 0.93
C LYS A 16 10.78 -11.42 -0.16
N GLU A 17 9.91 -11.03 -1.08
CA GLU A 17 10.28 -10.12 -2.16
C GLU A 17 10.58 -8.71 -1.63
N GLY A 18 9.85 -8.26 -0.60
CA GLY A 18 10.14 -7.00 0.09
C GLY A 18 11.52 -7.01 0.76
N LEU A 19 11.84 -8.10 1.46
CA LEU A 19 13.13 -8.29 2.11
C LEU A 19 14.29 -8.38 1.10
N GLU A 20 14.12 -9.08 -0.02
CA GLU A 20 15.10 -9.12 -1.11
C GLU A 20 15.39 -7.71 -1.66
N ARG A 21 14.37 -6.85 -1.81
CA ARG A 21 14.57 -5.45 -2.21
C ARG A 21 15.27 -4.59 -1.17
N ALA A 22 15.13 -4.94 0.11
CA ALA A 22 15.89 -4.33 1.20
C ALA A 22 17.31 -4.91 1.32
N GLY A 23 17.80 -5.66 0.32
CA GLY A 23 19.14 -6.25 0.35
C GLY A 23 19.27 -7.43 1.31
N ASN A 24 18.16 -8.08 1.68
CA ASN A 24 18.05 -9.09 2.73
C ASN A 24 18.42 -8.60 4.14
N ASP A 25 18.47 -7.29 4.34
CA ASP A 25 18.66 -6.68 5.65
C ASP A 25 17.32 -6.65 6.40
N LYS A 26 17.18 -7.55 7.39
CA LYS A 26 15.98 -7.67 8.22
C LYS A 26 15.74 -6.42 9.08
N GLU A 27 16.80 -5.80 9.59
CA GLU A 27 16.68 -4.61 10.43
C GLU A 27 16.22 -3.42 9.58
N LEU A 28 16.82 -3.22 8.41
CA LEU A 28 16.39 -2.18 7.47
C LEU A 28 14.95 -2.42 7.03
N PHE A 29 14.60 -3.67 6.68
CA PHE A 29 13.24 -3.98 6.22
C PHE A 29 12.21 -3.74 7.33
N SER A 30 12.47 -4.18 8.57
CA SER A 30 11.58 -3.92 9.70
C SER A 30 11.42 -2.41 9.99
N LYS A 31 12.48 -1.60 9.85
CA LYS A 31 12.39 -0.14 9.96
C LYS A 31 11.49 0.46 8.88
N ILE A 32 11.60 0.00 7.63
CA ILE A 32 10.74 0.45 6.52
C ILE A 32 9.27 0.10 6.81
N LEU A 33 9.01 -1.11 7.30
CA LEU A 33 7.66 -1.56 7.65
C LEU A 33 7.06 -0.75 8.81
N LYS A 34 7.81 -0.53 9.88
CA LYS A 34 7.39 0.31 11.03
C LYS A 34 7.12 1.75 10.59
N LYS A 35 7.95 2.30 9.69
CA LYS A 35 7.74 3.62 9.10
C LYS A 35 6.44 3.67 8.29
N PHE A 36 6.16 2.66 7.47
CA PHE A 36 4.90 2.57 6.72
C PHE A 36 3.69 2.57 7.66
N LEU A 37 3.71 1.74 8.72
CA LEU A 37 2.61 1.69 9.70
C LEU A 37 2.40 3.04 10.37
N SER A 38 3.48 3.75 10.72
CA SER A 38 3.39 5.06 11.38
C SER A 38 2.93 6.19 10.46
N GLU A 39 3.34 6.20 9.18
CA GLU A 39 3.07 7.33 8.27
C GLU A 39 1.73 7.20 7.55
N TYR A 40 1.24 5.98 7.34
CA TYR A 40 0.07 5.73 6.48
C TYR A 40 -1.13 5.14 7.21
N ASN A 41 -1.10 5.08 8.55
CA ASN A 41 -2.21 4.54 9.35
C ASN A 41 -3.56 5.20 9.04
N ASP A 42 -3.54 6.52 8.84
CA ASP A 42 -4.74 7.33 8.63
C ASP A 42 -4.80 7.89 7.20
N SER A 43 -4.13 7.23 6.27
CA SER A 43 -4.01 7.66 4.87
C SER A 43 -5.37 7.75 4.16
N ASN A 44 -6.37 6.99 4.60
CA ASN A 44 -7.75 7.09 4.14
C ASN A 44 -8.39 8.45 4.49
N ILE A 45 -8.10 9.00 5.67
CA ILE A 45 -8.60 10.31 6.10
C ILE A 45 -8.10 11.40 5.15
N LEU A 46 -6.82 11.32 4.78
CA LEU A 46 -6.22 12.30 3.86
C LEU A 46 -6.83 12.23 2.45
N PHE A 47 -7.09 11.03 1.93
CA PHE A 47 -7.79 10.88 0.66
C PHE A 47 -9.23 11.42 0.68
N ASN A 48 -9.95 11.21 1.79
CA ASN A 48 -11.29 11.76 1.95
C ASN A 48 -11.24 13.30 1.94
N HIS A 49 -10.29 13.89 2.67
CA HIS A 49 -10.09 15.34 2.68
C HIS A 49 -9.78 15.89 1.29
N PHE A 50 -8.90 15.26 0.52
CA PHE A 50 -8.65 15.69 -0.86
C PHE A 50 -9.87 15.56 -1.77
N THR A 51 -10.71 14.54 -1.55
CA THR A 51 -11.92 14.31 -2.36
C THR A 51 -13.01 15.33 -2.03
N GLU A 52 -13.14 15.73 -0.76
CA GLU A 52 -14.09 16.75 -0.29
C GLU A 52 -13.72 18.16 -0.74
N GLU A 53 -12.41 18.45 -0.84
CA GLU A 53 -11.89 19.76 -1.26
C GLU A 53 -11.58 19.87 -2.76
N ASP A 54 -11.93 18.86 -3.56
CA ASP A 54 -11.64 18.78 -5.00
C ASP A 54 -10.15 18.94 -5.36
N LYS A 55 -9.27 18.56 -4.43
CA LYS A 55 -7.79 18.55 -4.55
C LYS A 55 -7.29 17.28 -5.24
N PHE A 56 -7.76 17.05 -6.47
CA PHE A 56 -7.50 15.80 -7.19
C PHE A 56 -6.04 15.62 -7.63
N ASP A 57 -5.33 16.71 -7.90
CA ASP A 57 -3.90 16.65 -8.25
C ASP A 57 -3.07 16.21 -7.05
N GLU A 58 -3.35 16.75 -5.86
CA GLU A 58 -2.71 16.34 -4.60
C GLU A 58 -3.05 14.89 -4.25
N ALA A 59 -4.30 14.48 -4.44
CA ALA A 59 -4.71 13.10 -4.23
C ALA A 59 -4.00 12.13 -5.19
N GLN A 60 -3.85 12.51 -6.46
CA GLN A 60 -3.12 11.74 -7.46
C GLN A 60 -1.64 11.58 -7.06
N GLN A 61 -0.99 12.69 -6.67
CA GLN A 61 0.40 12.65 -6.23
C GLN A 61 0.57 11.74 -5.01
N TYR A 62 -0.29 11.90 -4.01
CA TYR A 62 -0.26 11.09 -2.79
C TYR A 62 -0.47 9.59 -3.10
N ALA A 63 -1.43 9.25 -3.98
CA ALA A 63 -1.63 7.89 -4.44
C ALA A 63 -0.39 7.31 -5.14
N SER A 64 0.30 8.11 -5.96
CA SER A 64 1.50 7.68 -6.67
C SER A 64 2.66 7.40 -5.71
N GLU A 65 2.85 8.26 -4.70
CA GLU A 65 3.89 8.11 -3.67
C GLU A 65 3.66 6.85 -2.83
N LEU A 66 2.45 6.69 -2.28
CA LEU A 66 2.10 5.53 -1.46
C LEU A 66 2.14 4.22 -2.26
N LYS A 67 1.69 4.24 -3.53
CA LYS A 67 1.83 3.12 -4.47
C LYS A 67 3.28 2.66 -4.57
N GLY A 68 4.22 3.61 -4.64
CA GLY A 68 5.65 3.36 -4.70
C GLY A 68 6.20 2.69 -3.43
N VAL A 69 5.76 3.16 -2.25
CA VAL A 69 6.12 2.54 -0.96
C VAL A 69 5.61 1.10 -0.88
N LEU A 70 4.32 0.88 -1.18
CA LEU A 70 3.69 -0.43 -1.17
C LEU A 70 4.39 -1.42 -2.11
N ALA A 71 4.76 -0.97 -3.31
CA ALA A 71 5.49 -1.80 -4.27
C ALA A 71 6.88 -2.22 -3.75
N LYS A 72 7.59 -1.33 -3.03
CA LYS A 72 8.91 -1.63 -2.45
C LYS A 72 8.79 -2.68 -1.34
N ILE A 73 7.78 -2.58 -0.48
CA ILE A 73 7.59 -3.51 0.65
C ILE A 73 6.92 -4.84 0.26
N GLY A 74 6.44 -4.97 -0.98
CA GLY A 74 5.79 -6.19 -1.45
C GLY A 74 4.28 -6.26 -1.20
N ALA A 75 3.65 -5.13 -0.88
CA ALA A 75 2.20 -5.01 -0.72
C ALA A 75 1.51 -4.73 -2.07
N TYR A 76 1.63 -5.67 -3.02
CA TYR A 76 1.28 -5.42 -4.42
C TYR A 76 -0.20 -5.26 -4.69
N ARG A 77 -1.05 -5.97 -3.93
CA ARG A 77 -2.50 -5.84 -4.08
C ARG A 77 -2.95 -4.42 -3.74
N PHE A 78 -2.45 -3.87 -2.63
CA PHE A 78 -2.77 -2.50 -2.24
C PHE A 78 -2.12 -1.47 -3.18
N SER A 79 -0.86 -1.69 -3.58
CA SER A 79 -0.19 -0.88 -4.61
C SER A 79 -1.00 -0.83 -5.92
N TYR A 80 -1.60 -1.95 -6.32
CA TYR A 80 -2.46 -2.02 -7.50
C TYR A 80 -3.76 -1.23 -7.31
N LEU A 81 -4.42 -1.33 -6.16
CA LEU A 81 -5.58 -0.48 -5.85
C LEU A 81 -5.22 1.00 -5.97
N LEU A 82 -4.06 1.42 -5.45
CA LEU A 82 -3.63 2.81 -5.56
C LEU A 82 -3.37 3.23 -7.01
N SER A 83 -2.91 2.33 -7.88
CA SER A 83 -2.81 2.62 -9.30
C SER A 83 -4.18 2.83 -9.99
N LEU A 84 -5.25 2.28 -9.43
CA LEU A 84 -6.62 2.52 -9.91
C LEU A 84 -7.15 3.85 -9.37
N ILE A 85 -6.89 4.15 -8.09
CA ILE A 85 -7.24 5.42 -7.44
C ILE A 85 -6.53 6.60 -8.11
N GLU A 86 -5.22 6.50 -8.31
CA GLU A 86 -4.41 7.49 -9.04
C GLU A 86 -5.00 7.81 -10.42
N LYS A 87 -5.41 6.78 -11.18
CA LYS A 87 -6.06 6.98 -12.49
C LYS A 87 -7.43 7.62 -12.37
N ALA A 88 -8.20 7.26 -11.34
CA ALA A 88 -9.52 7.84 -11.13
C ALA A 88 -9.43 9.33 -10.80
N PHE A 89 -8.45 9.75 -9.99
CA PHE A 89 -8.13 11.15 -9.74
C PHE A 89 -7.63 11.85 -11.00
N ALA A 90 -6.72 11.24 -11.78
CA ALA A 90 -6.21 11.84 -13.00
C ALA A 90 -7.28 12.17 -14.06
N VAL A 91 -8.44 11.50 -14.04
CA VAL A 91 -9.57 11.77 -14.93
C VAL A 91 -10.78 12.39 -14.22
N ASN A 92 -10.64 12.78 -12.94
CA ASN A 92 -11.70 13.36 -12.10
C ASN A 92 -12.99 12.52 -12.08
N ASN A 93 -12.90 11.19 -12.13
CA ASN A 93 -14.06 10.30 -12.18
C ASN A 93 -14.52 9.93 -10.77
N ARG A 94 -15.43 10.74 -10.20
CA ARG A 94 -15.95 10.55 -8.83
C ARG A 94 -16.53 9.16 -8.57
N ALA A 95 -17.28 8.60 -9.51
CA ALA A 95 -17.85 7.26 -9.34
C ALA A 95 -16.77 6.17 -9.16
N TYR A 96 -15.63 6.31 -9.84
CA TYR A 96 -14.49 5.42 -9.64
C TYR A 96 -13.70 5.74 -8.37
N ILE A 97 -13.54 7.01 -8.03
CA ILE A 97 -12.93 7.42 -6.75
C ILE A 97 -13.70 6.78 -5.60
N GLU A 98 -15.01 7.01 -5.49
CA GLU A 98 -15.87 6.45 -4.45
C GLU A 98 -15.80 4.91 -4.40
N LYS A 99 -15.91 4.26 -5.56
CA LYS A 99 -15.81 2.80 -5.66
C LYS A 99 -14.49 2.26 -5.11
N TYR A 100 -13.37 2.89 -5.45
CA TYR A 100 -12.06 2.40 -5.02
C TYR A 100 -11.75 2.79 -3.58
N MET A 101 -12.21 3.96 -3.12
CA MET A 101 -12.09 4.39 -1.73
C MET A 101 -12.87 3.48 -0.78
N ALA A 102 -14.03 2.96 -1.20
CA ALA A 102 -14.77 1.95 -0.43
C ALA A 102 -13.99 0.64 -0.20
N ILE A 103 -13.00 0.34 -1.05
CA ILE A 103 -12.14 -0.85 -0.94
C ILE A 103 -10.84 -0.51 -0.21
N TYR A 104 -10.43 0.76 -0.22
CA TYR A 104 -9.17 1.25 0.34
C TYR A 104 -8.97 0.86 1.79
N GLU A 105 -9.95 1.15 2.65
CA GLU A 105 -9.85 0.91 4.08
C GLU A 105 -9.62 -0.57 4.39
N VAL A 106 -10.35 -1.46 3.69
CA VAL A 106 -10.20 -2.91 3.82
C VAL A 106 -8.79 -3.36 3.41
N GLU A 107 -8.23 -2.79 2.35
CA GLU A 107 -6.88 -3.14 1.88
C GLU A 107 -5.78 -2.55 2.76
N LEU A 108 -6.00 -1.36 3.33
CA LEU A 108 -5.11 -0.76 4.32
C LEU A 108 -5.02 -1.66 5.56
N THR A 109 -6.15 -1.99 6.18
CA THR A 109 -6.19 -2.87 7.36
C THR A 109 -5.53 -4.21 7.08
N ARG A 110 -5.89 -4.87 5.96
CA ARG A 110 -5.27 -6.17 5.59
C ARG A 110 -3.76 -6.08 5.42
N THR A 111 -3.28 -4.97 4.86
CA THR A 111 -1.84 -4.76 4.65
C THR A 111 -1.15 -4.52 5.99
N GLN A 112 -1.74 -3.71 6.88
CA GLN A 112 -1.24 -3.46 8.22
C GLN A 112 -1.16 -4.75 9.04
N ASP A 113 -2.25 -5.51 9.11
CA ASP A 113 -2.30 -6.80 9.82
C ASP A 113 -1.21 -7.76 9.30
N ALA A 114 -1.03 -7.85 7.99
CA ALA A 114 -0.02 -8.72 7.39
C ALA A 114 1.41 -8.28 7.73
N ILE A 115 1.66 -6.98 7.79
CA ILE A 115 2.95 -6.40 8.18
C ILE A 115 3.23 -6.62 9.66
N GLU A 116 2.27 -6.35 10.54
CA GLU A 116 2.38 -6.53 11.98
C GLU A 116 2.66 -7.99 12.34
N ASN A 117 1.90 -8.93 11.75
CA ASN A 117 2.14 -10.37 11.93
C ASN A 117 3.56 -10.77 11.51
N PHE A 118 4.08 -10.19 10.42
CA PHE A 118 5.45 -10.46 9.97
C PHE A 118 6.50 -9.87 10.92
N LEU A 119 6.28 -8.67 11.47
CA LEU A 119 7.17 -8.06 12.45
C LEU A 119 7.24 -8.91 13.73
N VAL A 120 6.10 -9.38 14.23
CA VAL A 120 6.03 -10.30 15.38
C VAL A 120 6.81 -11.59 15.09
N TYR A 121 6.65 -12.16 13.90
CA TYR A 121 7.40 -13.34 13.47
C TYR A 121 8.92 -13.08 13.47
N LEU A 122 9.38 -11.92 12.98
CA LEU A 122 10.80 -11.57 13.01
C LEU A 122 11.34 -11.50 14.45
N GLU A 123 10.61 -10.85 15.35
CA GLU A 123 11.02 -10.69 16.75
C GLU A 123 11.13 -12.05 17.48
N GLN A 124 10.26 -13.00 17.17
CA GLN A 124 10.30 -14.36 17.74
C GLN A 124 11.42 -15.26 17.20
N ASN A 125 11.96 -14.95 16.02
CA ASN A 125 12.96 -15.77 15.32
C ASN A 125 14.35 -15.08 15.24
N THR A 126 14.60 -14.11 16.12
CA THR A 126 15.89 -13.40 16.25
C THR A 126 16.66 -13.79 17.53
N HIS A 127 16.22 -14.86 18.22
CA HIS A 127 16.91 -15.51 19.35
C HIS A 127 17.33 -16.93 18.96
#